data_AF-A0A9E0LCH8-F1
#
_entry.id   AF-A0A9E0LCH8-F1
#
_cell.length_a   1.000
_cell.length_b   1.000
_cell.length_c   1.000
_cell.angle_alpha   90.00
_cell.angle_beta   90.00
_cell.angle_gamma   90.00
#
_symmetry.space_group_name_H-M   'P 1'
#
loop_
_entity.id
_entity.type
_entity.pdbx_description
1 polymer ?
#
loop_
_entity_poly.entity_id
_entity_poly.type
_entity_poly.pdbx_seq_one_letter_code
_entity_poly.pdbx_strand_id
1 'polypeptide(L)'
;MKSSSLVAVMGAIAIAAQAWHLIVLTKLKRQAGPLKAQAKEQFLKTESNASEPRYHFHGVTAKVIREEEFGPIRGILSRKAEYTLTIYATNEAGEFFVFKSSPVGQGRLKHMQPEIARAVLKDQYVPPHGAGG
;
A
#
# COMPACT_ATOMS: atom_id res chain seq x y z
N MET A 1 -36.12 39.29 19.38
CA MET A 1 -35.52 38.06 19.94
C MET A 1 -35.94 36.84 19.10
N LYS A 2 -35.23 36.53 17.99
CA LYS A 2 -35.46 35.31 17.17
C LYS A 2 -34.17 34.75 16.50
N SER A 3 -32.99 35.32 16.77
CA SER A 3 -31.73 34.95 16.11
C SER A 3 -30.99 33.78 16.77
N SER A 4 -31.28 33.47 18.03
CA SER A 4 -30.55 32.46 18.81
C SER A 4 -30.85 31.02 18.38
N SER A 5 -32.03 30.74 17.81
CA SER A 5 -32.40 29.38 17.39
C SER A 5 -31.71 28.94 16.09
N LEU A 6 -31.46 29.87 15.16
CA LEU A 6 -30.86 29.54 13.86
C LEU A 6 -29.37 29.22 13.99
N VAL A 7 -28.65 29.96 14.84
CA VAL A 7 -27.22 29.73 15.13
C VAL A 7 -27.02 28.40 15.87
N ALA A 8 -27.90 28.06 16.81
CA ALA A 8 -27.86 26.79 17.51
C ALA A 8 -28.10 25.58 16.59
N VAL A 9 -29.05 25.69 15.65
CA VAL A 9 -29.32 24.63 14.66
C VAL A 9 -28.15 24.47 13.69
N MET A 10 -27.57 25.55 13.18
CA MET A 10 -26.40 25.50 12.28
C MET A 10 -25.16 24.94 12.99
N GLY A 11 -24.93 25.29 14.26
CA GLY A 11 -23.87 24.73 15.09
C GLY A 11 -24.03 23.21 15.31
N ALA A 12 -25.25 22.75 15.57
CA ALA A 12 -25.54 21.32 15.72
C ALA A 12 -25.31 20.53 14.41
N ILE A 13 -25.65 21.10 13.25
CA ILE A 13 -25.41 20.49 11.93
C ILE A 13 -23.91 20.35 11.65
N ALA A 14 -23.11 21.38 11.95
CA ALA A 14 -21.66 21.33 11.76
C ALA A 14 -20.98 20.26 12.64
N ILE A 15 -21.42 20.13 13.90
CA ILE A 15 -20.92 19.11 14.84
C ILE A 15 -21.31 17.71 14.34
N ALA A 16 -22.55 17.52 13.89
CA ALA A 16 -23.00 16.24 13.33
C ALA A 16 -22.22 15.85 12.07
N ALA A 17 -21.90 16.80 11.19
CA ALA A 17 -21.10 16.55 9.99
C ALA A 17 -19.66 16.14 10.32
N GLN A 18 -19.02 16.79 11.30
CA GLN A 18 -17.68 16.41 11.76
C GLN A 18 -17.67 15.04 12.45
N ALA A 19 -18.64 14.75 13.31
CA ALA A 19 -18.77 13.45 13.94
C ALA A 19 -18.97 12.33 12.90
N TRP A 20 -19.84 12.55 11.91
CA TRP A 20 -20.04 11.64 10.78
C TRP A 20 -18.74 11.41 10.01
N HIS A 21 -18.01 12.48 9.68
CA HIS A 21 -16.74 12.40 8.96
C HIS A 21 -15.71 11.56 9.73
N LEU A 22 -15.57 11.76 11.05
CA LEU A 22 -14.67 10.98 11.89
C LEU A 22 -15.08 9.50 11.97
N ILE A 23 -16.39 9.21 12.08
CA ILE A 23 -16.92 7.84 12.08
C ILE A 23 -16.67 7.16 10.74
N VAL A 24 -16.82 7.87 9.63
CA VAL A 24 -16.49 7.34 8.29
C VAL A 24 -15.01 7.04 8.21
N LEU A 25 -14.13 8.00 8.52
CA LEU A 25 -12.68 7.80 8.49
C LEU A 25 -12.20 6.62 9.35
N THR A 26 -12.75 6.46 10.55
CA THR A 26 -12.41 5.34 11.43
C THR A 26 -12.89 3.99 10.88
N LYS A 27 -14.10 3.94 10.29
CA LYS A 27 -14.58 2.74 9.59
C LYS A 27 -13.73 2.39 8.37
N LEU A 28 -13.30 3.38 7.59
CA LEU A 28 -12.37 3.20 6.47
C LEU A 28 -11.06 2.57 6.95
N LYS A 29 -10.41 3.16 7.95
CA LYS A 29 -9.14 2.64 8.50
C LYS A 29 -9.28 1.21 9.02
N ARG A 30 -10.40 0.89 9.69
CA ARG A 30 -10.70 -0.47 10.17
C ARG A 30 -10.86 -1.47 9.03
N GLN A 31 -11.37 -1.05 7.86
CA GLN A 31 -11.51 -1.93 6.69
C GLN A 31 -10.21 -2.11 5.90
N ALA A 32 -9.33 -1.11 5.90
CA ALA A 32 -8.02 -1.22 5.24
C ALA A 32 -7.05 -2.15 5.97
N GLY A 33 -7.11 -2.19 7.31
CA GLY A 33 -6.22 -3.01 8.13
C GLY A 33 -6.16 -4.49 7.70
N PRO A 34 -7.31 -5.19 7.60
CA PRO A 34 -7.35 -6.58 7.15
C PRO A 34 -6.82 -6.78 5.73
N LEU A 35 -7.12 -5.86 4.80
CA LEU A 35 -6.64 -5.96 3.41
C LEU A 35 -5.13 -5.75 3.31
N LYS A 36 -4.59 -4.80 4.08
CA LYS A 36 -3.15 -4.58 4.19
C LYS A 36 -2.45 -5.79 4.82
N ALA A 37 -3.02 -6.34 5.89
CA ALA A 37 -2.49 -7.53 6.56
C ALA A 37 -2.45 -8.73 5.60
N GLN A 38 -3.54 -8.96 4.86
CA GLN A 38 -3.61 -10.01 3.85
C GLN A 38 -2.57 -9.82 2.74
N ALA A 39 -2.41 -8.59 2.21
CA ALA A 39 -1.41 -8.29 1.20
C ALA A 39 0.02 -8.51 1.70
N LYS A 40 0.30 -8.17 2.97
CA LYS A 40 1.59 -8.44 3.62
C LYS A 40 1.83 -9.93 3.81
N GLU A 41 0.82 -10.68 4.21
CA GLU A 41 0.91 -12.13 4.33
C GLU A 41 1.21 -12.78 2.97
N GLN A 42 0.55 -12.33 1.90
CA GLN A 42 0.85 -12.79 0.54
C GLN A 42 2.29 -12.47 0.14
N PHE A 43 2.78 -11.26 0.44
CA PHE A 43 4.16 -10.86 0.19
C PHE A 43 5.15 -11.78 0.91
N LEU A 44 4.96 -12.01 2.22
CA LEU A 44 5.85 -12.86 3.02
C LEU A 44 5.89 -14.31 2.50
N LYS A 45 4.78 -14.82 1.98
CA LYS A 45 4.68 -16.15 1.37
C LYS A 45 5.19 -16.22 -0.07
N THR A 46 5.58 -15.10 -0.66
CA THR A 46 6.02 -15.04 -2.05
C THR A 46 7.48 -15.49 -2.14
N GLU A 47 7.72 -16.47 -3.02
CA GLU A 47 9.05 -16.95 -3.34
C GLU A 47 9.22 -17.05 -4.85
N SER A 48 10.43 -16.79 -5.34
CA SER A 48 10.77 -17.05 -6.75
C SER A 48 12.10 -17.80 -6.85
N ASN A 49 12.03 -18.99 -7.44
CA ASN A 49 13.20 -19.80 -7.77
C ASN A 49 13.58 -19.57 -9.24
N ALA A 50 14.23 -18.43 -9.50
CA ALA A 50 14.79 -18.14 -10.82
C ALA A 50 15.97 -19.06 -11.14
N SER A 51 16.34 -19.20 -12.41
CA SER A 51 17.50 -20.03 -12.79
C SER A 51 18.82 -19.48 -12.26
N GLU A 52 18.96 -18.15 -12.16
CA GLU A 52 20.12 -17.50 -11.56
C GLU A 52 19.87 -17.20 -10.07
N PRO A 53 20.75 -17.64 -9.15
CA PRO A 53 20.58 -17.44 -7.71
C PRO A 53 20.42 -15.98 -7.29
N ARG A 54 21.08 -15.04 -7.99
CA ARG A 54 20.95 -13.60 -7.68
C ARG A 54 19.54 -13.06 -7.87
N TYR A 55 18.68 -13.74 -8.64
CA TYR A 55 17.28 -13.38 -8.86
C TYR A 55 16.32 -14.20 -8.00
N HIS A 56 16.82 -14.97 -7.05
CA HIS A 56 15.98 -15.62 -6.05
C HIS A 56 15.35 -14.57 -5.14
N PHE A 57 14.08 -14.79 -4.79
CA PHE A 57 13.35 -13.89 -3.92
C PHE A 57 12.65 -14.71 -2.86
N HIS A 58 12.77 -14.27 -1.60
CA HIS A 58 12.00 -14.79 -0.47
C HIS A 58 11.41 -13.61 0.28
N GLY A 59 10.07 -13.53 0.31
CA GLY A 59 9.36 -12.41 0.94
C GLY A 59 9.70 -12.25 2.42
N VAL A 60 10.07 -13.33 3.10
CA VAL A 60 10.45 -13.32 4.53
C VAL A 60 11.78 -12.61 4.78
N THR A 61 12.78 -12.79 3.90
CA THR A 61 14.12 -12.19 4.07
C THR A 61 14.31 -10.92 3.24
N ALA A 62 13.37 -10.61 2.36
CA ALA A 62 13.42 -9.40 1.53
C ALA A 62 13.37 -8.12 2.37
N LYS A 63 14.21 -7.15 2.00
CA LYS A 63 14.22 -5.82 2.61
C LYS A 63 13.21 -4.93 1.90
N VAL A 64 12.15 -4.54 2.60
CA VAL A 64 11.16 -3.59 2.08
C VAL A 64 11.76 -2.19 2.04
N ILE A 65 11.69 -1.55 0.88
CA ILE A 65 12.17 -0.18 0.63
C ILE A 65 11.01 0.79 0.69
N ARG A 66 9.92 0.48 -0.02
CA ARG A 66 8.75 1.36 -0.12
C ARG A 66 7.46 0.57 -0.22
N GLU A 67 6.43 1.05 0.46
CA GLU A 67 5.05 0.58 0.33
C GLU A 67 4.19 1.71 -0.27
N GLU A 68 3.38 1.38 -1.25
CA GLU A 68 2.40 2.30 -1.86
C GLU A 68 1.01 1.66 -1.85
N GLU A 69 0.05 2.38 -1.27
CA GLU A 69 -1.35 1.95 -1.20
C GLU A 69 -2.17 2.72 -2.23
N PHE A 70 -2.87 2.00 -3.10
CA PHE A 70 -3.72 2.57 -4.14
C PHE A 70 -5.16 2.04 -4.03
N GLY A 71 -6.10 2.92 -4.39
CA GLY A 71 -7.51 2.61 -4.53
C GLY A 71 -8.38 2.99 -3.33
N PRO A 72 -9.69 3.23 -3.55
CA PRO A 72 -10.59 3.62 -2.48
C PRO A 72 -10.80 2.47 -1.49
N ILE A 73 -10.25 2.65 -0.29
CA ILE A 73 -10.82 2.06 0.92
C ILE A 73 -12.21 2.70 1.03
N ARG A 74 -13.28 1.96 0.73
CA ARG A 74 -14.56 2.54 0.29
C ARG A 74 -15.16 3.65 1.16
N GLY A 75 -15.20 4.86 0.62
CA GLY A 75 -16.36 5.75 0.80
C GLY A 75 -17.66 5.03 0.41
N ILE A 76 -18.73 5.35 1.14
CA ILE A 76 -20.05 4.71 1.31
C ILE A 76 -20.77 4.12 0.06
N LEU A 77 -20.34 4.37 -1.19
CA LEU A 77 -21.17 4.13 -2.39
C LEU A 77 -20.66 3.09 -3.42
N SER A 78 -19.40 2.68 -3.40
CA SER A 78 -18.94 1.70 -4.41
C SER A 78 -19.36 0.27 -4.02
N ARG A 79 -19.42 -0.71 -4.95
CA ARG A 79 -19.57 -2.18 -4.69
C ARG A 79 -18.34 -3.09 -4.99
N LYS A 80 -17.25 -2.58 -5.59
CA LYS A 80 -15.94 -3.26 -5.67
C LYS A 80 -14.88 -2.64 -4.73
N ALA A 81 -14.18 -3.45 -3.94
CA ALA A 81 -13.01 -3.00 -3.19
C ALA A 81 -11.81 -3.04 -4.15
N GLU A 82 -11.21 -1.89 -4.44
CA GLU A 82 -10.07 -1.77 -5.36
C GLU A 82 -8.77 -1.51 -4.57
N TYR A 83 -8.64 -2.10 -3.39
CA TYR A 83 -7.44 -1.93 -2.57
C TYR A 83 -6.25 -2.67 -3.19
N THR A 84 -5.19 -1.93 -3.50
CA THR A 84 -3.94 -2.44 -4.06
C THR A 84 -2.78 -2.00 -3.17
N LEU A 85 -2.03 -2.94 -2.63
CA LEU A 85 -0.73 -2.65 -2.01
C LEU A 85 0.39 -3.03 -2.98
N THR A 86 1.25 -2.07 -3.29
CA THR A 86 2.49 -2.25 -4.04
C THR A 86 3.67 -2.17 -3.08
N ILE A 87 4.53 -3.17 -3.08
CA ILE A 87 5.72 -3.25 -2.21
C ILE A 87 6.95 -3.32 -3.12
N TYR A 88 7.86 -2.37 -2.94
CA TYR A 88 9.18 -2.39 -3.55
C TYR A 88 10.16 -2.93 -2.52
N ALA A 89 10.90 -3.97 -2.88
CA ALA A 89 11.82 -4.64 -1.98
C ALA A 89 13.08 -5.10 -2.70
N THR A 90 14.13 -5.37 -1.95
CA THR A 90 15.33 -6.06 -2.45
C THR A 90 15.49 -7.43 -1.82
N ASN A 91 16.06 -8.37 -2.57
CA ASN A 91 16.52 -9.63 -2.01
C ASN A 91 17.89 -9.46 -1.32
N GLU A 92 18.47 -10.56 -0.84
CA GLU A 92 19.78 -10.58 -0.19
C GLU A 92 20.93 -10.17 -1.13
N ALA A 93 20.78 -10.40 -2.43
CA ALA A 93 21.75 -9.95 -3.44
C ALA A 93 21.66 -8.44 -3.76
N GLY A 94 20.61 -7.76 -3.28
CA GLY A 94 20.34 -6.36 -3.58
C GLY A 94 19.58 -6.11 -4.89
N GLU A 95 19.12 -7.17 -5.56
CA GLU A 95 18.27 -7.07 -6.75
C GLU A 95 16.88 -6.56 -6.38
N PHE A 96 16.29 -5.72 -7.25
CA PHE A 96 15.02 -5.05 -6.99
C PHE A 96 13.82 -5.84 -7.48
N PHE A 97 12.76 -5.84 -6.68
CA PHE A 97 11.49 -6.48 -7.00
C PHE A 97 10.33 -5.56 -6.66
N VAL A 98 9.27 -5.67 -7.44
CA VAL A 98 7.96 -5.09 -7.16
C VAL A 98 6.94 -6.21 -6.96
N PHE A 99 6.29 -6.18 -5.82
CA PHE A 99 5.14 -7.01 -5.51
C PHE A 99 3.88 -6.16 -5.59
N LYS A 100 2.86 -6.64 -6.29
CA LYS A 100 1.56 -5.99 -6.37
C LYS A 100 0.47 -6.95 -5.93
N SER A 101 -0.21 -6.60 -4.84
CA SER A 101 -1.40 -7.33 -4.39
C SER A 101 -2.66 -6.85 -5.10
N SER A 102 -3.59 -7.77 -5.33
CA SER A 102 -4.95 -7.49 -5.82
C SER A 102 -5.94 -8.00 -4.78
N PRO A 103 -7.07 -7.32 -4.56
CA PRO A 103 -8.08 -7.79 -3.62
C PRO A 103 -8.76 -9.08 -4.12
N VAL A 104 -8.68 -9.36 -5.42
CA VAL A 104 -9.16 -10.59 -6.04
C VAL A 104 -7.98 -11.20 -6.82
N GLY A 105 -7.20 -12.07 -6.16
CA GLY A 105 -6.12 -12.82 -6.80
C GLY A 105 -4.88 -13.04 -5.94
N GLN A 106 -3.95 -13.81 -6.49
CA GLN A 106 -2.61 -13.95 -5.96
C GLN A 106 -1.81 -12.67 -6.25
N GLY A 107 -1.00 -12.25 -5.28
CA GLY A 107 -0.05 -11.17 -5.48
C GLY A 107 0.94 -11.51 -6.61
N ARG A 108 1.33 -10.50 -7.37
CA ARG A 108 2.25 -10.66 -8.51
C ARG A 108 3.60 -10.08 -8.15
N LEU A 109 4.63 -10.89 -8.26
CA LEU A 109 6.02 -10.46 -8.13
C LEU A 109 6.63 -10.24 -9.51
N LYS A 110 7.40 -9.16 -9.66
CA LYS A 110 8.25 -8.93 -10.83
C LYS A 110 9.61 -8.42 -10.40
N HIS A 111 10.66 -8.94 -11.03
CA HIS A 111 11.98 -8.34 -10.97
C HIS A 111 11.97 -6.99 -11.70
N MET A 112 12.72 -6.02 -11.17
CA MET A 112 12.87 -4.69 -11.72
C MET A 112 14.28 -4.49 -12.23
N GLN A 113 14.39 -4.01 -13.46
CA GLN A 113 15.68 -3.57 -13.99
C GLN A 113 16.20 -2.36 -13.19
N PRO A 114 17.52 -2.24 -12.98
CA PRO A 114 18.12 -1.15 -12.20
C PRO A 114 17.69 0.25 -12.64
N GLU A 115 17.53 0.48 -13.94
CA GLU A 115 17.10 1.76 -14.52
C GLU A 115 15.68 2.12 -14.08
N ILE A 116 14.78 1.12 -14.09
CA ILE A 116 13.39 1.28 -13.65
C ILE A 116 13.36 1.48 -12.13
N ALA A 117 14.12 0.69 -11.37
CA ALA A 117 14.22 0.83 -9.93
C ALA A 117 14.72 2.23 -9.53
N ARG A 118 15.74 2.75 -10.23
CA ARG A 118 16.25 4.11 -10.02
C ARG A 118 15.19 5.18 -10.33
N ALA A 119 14.49 5.05 -11.46
CA ALA A 119 13.45 6.01 -11.85
C ALA A 119 12.27 6.03 -10.85
N VAL A 120 11.88 4.86 -10.33
CA VAL A 120 10.75 4.71 -9.40
C VAL A 120 11.12 5.10 -7.97
N LEU A 121 12.27 4.65 -7.47
CA LEU A 121 12.69 4.82 -6.08
C LEU A 121 13.40 6.15 -5.82
N LYS A 122 14.00 6.77 -6.85
CA LYS A 122 14.70 8.06 -6.78
C LYS A 122 15.70 8.06 -5.62
N ASP A 123 15.50 8.90 -4.61
CA ASP A 123 16.41 9.06 -3.46
C ASP A 123 16.48 7.82 -2.55
N GLN A 124 15.54 6.87 -2.69
CA GLN A 124 15.53 5.60 -1.95
C GLN A 124 16.24 4.47 -2.70
N TYR A 125 16.73 4.73 -3.92
CA TYR A 125 17.46 3.75 -4.71
C TYR A 125 18.88 3.55 -4.14
N VAL A 126 19.20 2.31 -3.80
CA VAL A 126 20.57 1.90 -3.46
C VAL A 126 21.03 0.86 -4.48
N PRO A 127 22.09 1.13 -5.26
CA PRO A 127 22.53 0.19 -6.30
C PRO A 127 22.86 -1.20 -5.71
N PRO A 128 22.58 -2.28 -6.46
CA PRO A 128 22.94 -3.62 -6.04
C PRO A 128 24.47 -3.74 -5.89
N HIS A 129 24.90 -4.61 -4.99
CA HIS A 129 26.31 -4.80 -4.68
C HIS A 129 27.05 -5.23 -5.96
N GLY A 130 28.02 -4.42 -6.41
CA GLY A 130 28.78 -4.68 -7.64
C GLY A 130 28.38 -3.87 -8.88
N ALA A 131 27.36 -3.01 -8.81
CA ALA A 131 26.99 -2.10 -9.91
C ALA A 131 27.78 -0.77 -9.93
N GLY A 132 28.83 -0.66 -9.10
CA GLY A 132 29.77 0.46 -9.09
C GLY A 132 31.12 0.02 -9.67
N GLY A 133 31.20 -0.03 -10.99
CA GLY A 133 32.43 -0.18 -11.77
C GLY A 133 32.48 0.91 -12.83
#